data_AF-A0A1C5X027-F1
#
_entry.id   AF-A0A1C5X027-F1
#
_cell.length_a   1.000
_cell.length_b   1.000
_cell.length_c   1.000
_cell.angle_alpha   90.00
_cell.angle_beta   90.00
_cell.angle_gamma   90.00
#
_symmetry.space_group_name_H-M   'P 1'
#
loop_
_entity.id
_entity.type
_entity.pdbx_description
1 polymer ?
#
loop_
_entity_poly.entity_id
_entity_poly.type
_entity_poly.pdbx_seq_one_letter_code
_entity_poly.pdbx_strand_id
1 'polypeptide(L)'
;MQVGALGALGAVVAASPVFPSITEGLVHMQIPGLFKVIICIALLTGASGSGPAGLNATLPYLSESFAQMGINMNALHRVAVFSSQTLDTLPTNPGFAVATSVTDVPMNKSYKYVFITTVLNTTITSFVVAIILTVLPFLA
;
A
#
# COMPACT_ATOMS: atom_id res chain seq x y z
N MET A 1 -20.14 8.46 3.18
CA MET A 1 -20.56 7.05 3.35
C MET A 1 -19.60 6.05 2.70
N GLN A 2 -18.94 6.35 1.58
CA GLN A 2 -18.09 5.38 0.85
C GLN A 2 -16.77 5.01 1.56
N VAL A 3 -16.16 5.94 2.29
CA VAL A 3 -14.87 5.71 3.00
C VAL A 3 -14.98 4.69 4.13
N GLY A 4 -16.13 4.63 4.82
CA GLY A 4 -16.36 3.69 5.92
C GLY A 4 -16.55 2.24 5.47
N ALA A 5 -17.21 2.03 4.32
CA ALA A 5 -17.39 0.68 3.75
C ALA A 5 -16.07 0.08 3.23
N LEU A 6 -15.21 0.92 2.64
CA LEU A 6 -13.86 0.52 2.22
C LEU A 6 -12.97 0.18 3.42
N GLY A 7 -13.04 0.99 4.48
CA GLY A 7 -12.35 0.68 5.73
C GLY A 7 -12.83 -0.62 6.38
N ALA A 8 -14.13 -0.92 6.31
CA ALA A 8 -14.68 -2.18 6.80
C ALA A 8 -14.20 -3.39 5.98
N LEU A 9 -14.09 -3.27 4.65
CA LEU A 9 -13.49 -4.32 3.81
C LEU A 9 -12.01 -4.55 4.17
N GLY A 10 -11.23 -3.48 4.32
CA GLY A 10 -9.84 -3.57 4.79
C GLY A 10 -9.72 -4.28 6.14
N ALA A 11 -10.62 -3.99 7.08
CA ALA A 11 -10.66 -4.66 8.38
C ALA A 11 -11.05 -6.14 8.29
N VAL A 12 -11.99 -6.51 7.41
CA VAL A 12 -12.35 -7.92 7.17
C VAL A 12 -11.21 -8.69 6.50
N VAL A 13 -10.50 -8.05 5.55
CA VAL A 13 -9.31 -8.63 4.92
C VAL A 13 -8.20 -8.83 5.95
N ALA A 14 -7.96 -7.86 6.84
CA ALA A 14 -7.00 -7.99 7.94
C ALA A 14 -7.41 -9.06 8.96
N ALA A 15 -8.72 -9.25 9.19
CA ALA A 15 -9.26 -10.29 10.07
C ALA A 15 -9.31 -11.68 9.41
N SER A 16 -9.00 -11.80 8.12
CA SER A 16 -8.99 -13.08 7.42
C SER A 16 -7.81 -13.94 7.89
N PRO A 17 -8.01 -15.26 8.11
CA PRO A 17 -6.93 -16.19 8.46
C PRO A 17 -5.85 -16.31 7.37
N VAL A 18 -6.13 -15.83 6.15
CA VAL A 18 -5.16 -15.80 5.05
C VAL A 18 -4.17 -14.64 5.18
N PHE A 19 -4.55 -13.57 5.86
CA PHE A 19 -3.75 -12.35 5.99
C PHE A 19 -2.43 -12.59 6.75
N PRO A 20 -2.43 -13.25 7.93
CA PRO A 20 -1.19 -13.66 8.60
C PRO A 20 -0.29 -14.53 7.71
N SER A 21 -0.84 -15.54 7.05
CA SER A 21 -0.07 -16.47 6.20
C SER A 21 0.61 -15.79 5.01
N ILE A 22 -0.07 -14.81 4.38
CA ILE A 22 0.52 -13.99 3.31
C ILE A 22 1.62 -13.09 3.88
N THR A 23 1.37 -12.44 5.02
CA THR A 23 2.37 -11.56 5.65
C THR A 23 3.60 -12.35 6.09
N GLU A 24 3.43 -13.56 6.63
CA GLU A 24 4.52 -14.43 7.09
C GLU A 24 5.36 -14.94 5.91
N GLY A 25 4.71 -15.32 4.80
CA GLY A 25 5.39 -15.67 3.55
C GLY A 25 6.18 -14.49 2.95
N LEU A 26 5.64 -13.27 3.03
CA LEU A 26 6.32 -12.05 2.57
C LEU A 26 7.48 -11.64 3.50
N VAL A 27 7.34 -11.85 4.82
CA VAL A 27 8.38 -11.58 5.82
C VAL A 27 9.56 -12.56 5.66
N HIS A 28 9.30 -13.82 5.31
CA HIS A 28 10.33 -14.85 5.07
C HIS A 28 11.16 -14.63 3.79
N MET A 29 10.72 -13.79 2.86
CA MET A 29 11.46 -13.50 1.64
C MET A 29 12.79 -12.79 1.96
N GLN A 30 13.93 -13.16 1.36
CA GLN A 30 15.23 -12.50 1.64
C GLN A 30 15.39 -11.16 0.90
N ILE A 31 14.52 -10.20 1.20
CA ILE A 31 14.51 -8.84 0.61
C ILE A 31 14.94 -7.81 1.69
N PRO A 32 15.61 -6.70 1.33
CA PRO A 32 15.91 -5.62 2.28
C PRO A 32 14.64 -5.12 3.00
N GLY A 33 14.75 -4.87 4.31
CA GLY A 33 13.61 -4.63 5.20
C GLY A 33 12.61 -3.59 4.70
N LEU A 34 13.07 -2.45 4.20
CA LEU A 34 12.19 -1.39 3.70
C LEU A 34 11.46 -1.78 2.40
N PHE A 35 12.07 -2.58 1.53
CA PHE A 35 11.42 -3.06 0.31
C PHE A 35 10.32 -4.08 0.61
N LYS A 36 10.48 -4.87 1.69
CA LYS A 36 9.39 -5.74 2.19
C LYS A 36 8.19 -4.92 2.61
N VAL A 37 8.41 -3.82 3.35
CA VAL A 37 7.34 -2.90 3.77
C VAL A 37 6.58 -2.40 2.54
N ILE A 38 7.28 -2.02 1.47
CA ILE A 38 6.64 -1.56 0.22
C ILE A 38 5.70 -2.63 -0.33
N ILE A 39 6.20 -3.86 -0.52
CA ILE A 39 5.44 -4.93 -1.15
C ILE A 39 4.24 -5.32 -0.29
N CYS A 40 4.43 -5.51 1.01
CA CYS A 40 3.35 -5.87 1.93
C CYS A 40 2.26 -4.80 1.97
N ILE A 41 2.64 -3.53 2.18
CA ILE A 41 1.67 -2.44 2.28
C ILE A 41 0.97 -2.20 0.95
N ALA A 42 1.70 -2.23 -0.18
CA ALA A 42 1.11 -2.06 -1.50
C ALA A 42 0.05 -3.13 -1.79
N LEU A 43 0.37 -4.41 -1.59
CA LEU A 43 -0.55 -5.52 -1.86
C LEU A 43 -1.80 -5.46 -0.97
N LEU A 44 -1.61 -5.25 0.33
CA LEU A 44 -2.71 -5.23 1.28
C LEU A 44 -3.61 -4.01 1.11
N THR A 45 -3.00 -2.87 0.78
CA THR A 45 -3.76 -1.66 0.46
C THR A 45 -4.49 -1.77 -0.87
N GLY A 46 -3.89 -2.44 -1.86
CA GLY A 46 -4.56 -2.80 -3.12
C GLY A 46 -5.76 -3.73 -2.91
N ALA A 47 -5.66 -4.70 -1.99
CA ALA A 47 -6.77 -5.57 -1.62
C ALA A 47 -7.88 -4.83 -0.85
N SER A 48 -7.51 -3.86 -0.01
CA SER A 48 -8.45 -2.99 0.73
C SER A 48 -9.20 -2.00 -0.17
N GLY A 49 -8.63 -1.63 -1.32
CA GLY A 49 -9.23 -0.67 -2.25
C GLY A 49 -9.27 0.77 -1.71
N SER A 50 -8.49 1.07 -0.67
CA SER A 50 -8.32 2.42 -0.15
C SER A 50 -6.96 2.57 0.53
N GLY A 51 -6.17 3.54 0.04
CA GLY A 51 -4.85 3.93 0.53
C GLY A 51 -4.77 4.05 2.07
N PRO A 52 -5.41 5.08 2.65
CA PRO A 52 -5.36 5.34 4.09
C PRO A 52 -6.01 4.26 4.94
N ALA A 53 -7.06 3.61 4.46
CA ALA A 53 -7.78 2.59 5.23
C ALA A 53 -7.01 1.27 5.29
N GLY A 54 -6.41 0.84 4.17
CA GLY A 54 -5.53 -0.31 4.10
C GLY A 54 -4.29 -0.15 4.96
N LEU A 55 -3.69 1.05 4.96
CA LEU A 55 -2.57 1.38 5.83
C LEU A 55 -2.94 1.27 7.31
N ASN A 56 -4.05 1.89 7.74
CA ASN A 56 -4.50 1.83 9.13
C ASN A 56 -4.82 0.41 9.60
N ALA A 57 -5.37 -0.42 8.71
CA ALA A 57 -5.66 -1.81 9.02
C ALA A 57 -4.37 -2.66 9.10
N THR A 58 -3.38 -2.39 8.24
CA THR A 58 -2.21 -3.27 8.06
C THR A 58 -1.02 -2.90 8.95
N LEU A 59 -0.78 -1.61 9.16
CA LEU A 59 0.40 -1.11 9.87
C LEU A 59 0.52 -1.69 11.30
N PRO A 60 -0.56 -1.84 12.10
CA PRO A 60 -0.47 -2.43 13.44
C PRO A 60 -0.04 -3.91 13.45
N TYR A 61 -0.36 -4.68 12.41
CA TYR A 61 0.01 -6.10 12.33
C TYR A 61 1.45 -6.29 11.88
N LEU A 62 1.94 -5.40 11.00
CA LEU A 62 3.29 -5.50 10.45
C LEU A 62 4.34 -4.76 11.28
N SER A 63 3.94 -3.76 12.08
CA SER A 63 4.85 -2.96 12.89
C SER A 63 5.66 -3.82 13.88
N GLU A 64 5.04 -4.78 14.55
CA GLU A 64 5.73 -5.68 15.49
C GLU A 64 6.74 -6.59 14.78
N SER A 65 6.35 -7.20 13.65
CA SER A 65 7.27 -8.03 12.85
C SER A 65 8.47 -7.23 12.33
N PHE A 66 8.23 -6.01 11.85
CA PHE A 66 9.30 -5.15 11.33
C PHE A 66 10.17 -4.54 12.46
N ALA A 67 9.60 -4.30 13.63
CA ALA A 67 10.34 -3.90 14.83
C ALA A 67 11.33 -5.01 15.25
N GLN A 68 10.89 -6.27 15.23
CA GLN A 68 11.75 -7.42 15.53
C GLN A 68 12.88 -7.60 14.50
N MET A 69 12.69 -7.14 13.26
CA MET A 69 13.73 -7.10 12.22
C MET A 69 14.76 -5.97 12.42
N GLY A 70 14.62 -5.11 13.43
CA GLY A 70 15.53 -4.00 13.70
C GLY A 70 15.39 -2.81 12.74
N ILE A 71 14.24 -2.69 12.06
CA ILE A 71 13.96 -1.56 11.16
C ILE A 71 13.59 -0.32 11.97
N ASN A 72 14.13 0.84 11.61
CA ASN A 72 13.74 2.11 12.21
C ASN A 72 12.25 2.41 11.92
N MET A 73 11.46 2.60 12.98
CA MET A 73 10.01 2.79 12.89
C MET A 73 9.59 4.05 12.12
N ASN A 74 10.41 5.10 12.16
CA ASN A 74 10.16 6.36 11.47
C ASN A 74 10.39 6.21 9.95
N ALA A 75 11.47 5.53 9.55
CA ALA A 75 11.65 5.11 8.15
C ALA A 75 10.51 4.21 7.68
N LEU A 76 10.10 3.25 8.50
CA LEU A 76 9.01 2.34 8.19
C LEU A 76 7.70 3.09 7.95
N HIS A 77 7.33 4.02 8.84
CA HIS A 77 6.11 4.80 8.69
C HIS A 77 6.12 5.63 7.40
N ARG A 78 7.24 6.29 7.09
CA ARG A 78 7.38 7.07 5.84
C ARG A 78 7.21 6.18 4.61
N VAL A 79 7.92 5.06 4.54
CA VAL A 79 7.82 4.12 3.42
C VAL A 79 6.41 3.54 3.31
N ALA A 80 5.77 3.20 4.43
CA ALA A 80 4.42 2.67 4.45
C ALA A 80 3.39 3.68 3.91
N VAL A 81 3.49 4.96 4.28
CA VAL A 81 2.62 6.03 3.77
C VAL A 81 2.78 6.22 2.27
N PHE A 82 4.01 6.19 1.72
CA PHE A 82 4.20 6.26 0.27
C PHE A 82 3.70 5.00 -0.44
N SER A 83 3.86 3.84 0.19
CA SER A 83 3.47 2.55 -0.37
C SER A 83 1.95 2.37 -0.41
N SER A 84 1.20 2.95 0.53
CA SER A 84 -0.26 2.84 0.54
C SER A 84 -0.90 3.46 -0.69
N GLN A 85 -0.24 4.43 -1.33
CA GLN A 85 -0.79 5.12 -2.50
C GLN A 85 -0.53 4.39 -3.83
N THR A 86 0.25 3.31 -3.82
CA THR A 86 0.68 2.59 -5.04
C THR A 86 -0.47 1.91 -5.77
N LEU A 87 -1.27 1.09 -5.08
CA LEU A 87 -2.36 0.32 -5.70
C LEU A 87 -3.76 0.93 -5.46
N ASP A 88 -3.83 2.18 -5.00
CA ASP A 88 -5.09 2.86 -4.65
C ASP A 88 -5.91 3.34 -5.87
N THR A 89 -5.52 2.97 -7.09
CA THR A 89 -6.23 3.42 -8.31
C THR A 89 -6.35 2.33 -9.36
N LEU A 90 -6.24 1.06 -8.94
CA LEU A 90 -6.51 -0.09 -9.82
C LEU A 90 -7.95 -0.05 -10.35
N PRO A 91 -8.27 -0.76 -11.45
CA PRO A 91 -9.60 -0.73 -12.07
C PRO A 91 -10.70 -1.28 -11.14
N THR A 92 -10.28 -2.09 -10.16
CA THR A 92 -11.10 -2.65 -9.08
C THR A 92 -11.40 -1.63 -7.98
N ASN A 93 -10.71 -0.49 -7.96
CA ASN A 93 -10.89 0.53 -6.92
C ASN A 93 -12.19 1.32 -7.18
N PRO A 94 -13.12 1.38 -6.21
CA PRO A 94 -14.39 2.07 -6.38
C PRO A 94 -14.22 3.59 -6.54
N GLY A 95 -13.15 4.19 -6.04
CA GLY A 95 -12.84 5.60 -6.25
C GLY A 95 -12.60 5.93 -7.73
N PHE A 96 -11.85 5.08 -8.43
CA PHE A 96 -11.63 5.23 -9.88
C PHE A 96 -12.89 4.95 -10.69
N ALA A 97 -13.67 3.93 -10.31
CA ALA A 97 -14.94 3.60 -10.97
C ALA A 97 -15.94 4.77 -10.89
N VAL A 98 -16.07 5.43 -9.72
CA VAL A 98 -16.94 6.59 -9.55
C VAL A 98 -16.44 7.81 -10.34
N ALA A 99 -15.13 8.07 -10.34
CA ALA A 99 -14.55 9.16 -11.12
C ALA A 99 -14.83 9.00 -12.62
N THR A 100 -14.74 7.76 -13.12
CA THR A 100 -15.03 7.41 -14.50
C THR A 100 -16.52 7.53 -14.83
N SER A 101 -17.42 7.17 -13.89
CA SER A 101 -18.87 7.34 -14.09
C SER A 101 -19.34 8.80 -14.08
N VAL A 102 -18.66 9.69 -13.35
CA VAL A 102 -18.99 11.13 -13.33
C VAL A 102 -18.47 11.85 -14.57
N THR A 103 -17.33 11.40 -15.10
CA THR A 103 -16.67 12.02 -16.27
C THR A 103 -17.17 11.48 -17.61
N ASP A 104 -18.00 10.42 -17.59
CA ASP A 104 -18.57 9.74 -18.76
C ASP A 104 -17.51 9.28 -19.79
N VAL A 105 -16.27 9.10 -19.34
CA VAL A 105 -15.17 8.61 -20.17
C VAL A 105 -15.10 7.09 -20.04
N PRO A 106 -14.95 6.32 -21.12
CA PRO A 106 -14.83 4.88 -21.01
C PRO A 106 -13.54 4.49 -20.26
N MET A 107 -13.69 3.58 -19.28
CA MET A 107 -12.62 3.10 -18.39
C MET A 107 -11.38 2.65 -19.17
N ASN A 108 -11.57 1.99 -20.31
CA ASN A 108 -10.48 1.48 -21.15
C ASN A 108 -9.59 2.57 -21.77
N LYS A 109 -10.08 3.80 -21.93
CA LYS A 109 -9.33 4.95 -22.47
C LYS A 109 -8.68 5.78 -21.37
N SER A 110 -9.38 5.95 -20.24
CA SER A 110 -8.91 6.77 -19.12
C SER A 110 -7.84 6.07 -18.28
N TYR A 111 -7.98 4.74 -18.09
CA TYR A 111 -7.16 4.01 -17.13
C TYR A 111 -5.65 4.08 -17.41
N LYS A 112 -5.22 4.15 -18.68
CA LYS A 112 -3.78 4.26 -18.99
C LYS A 112 -3.16 5.53 -18.39
N TYR A 113 -3.87 6.65 -18.44
CA TYR A 113 -3.38 7.92 -17.90
C TYR A 113 -3.41 7.94 -16.37
N VAL A 114 -4.47 7.37 -15.79
CA VAL A 114 -4.58 7.20 -14.34
C VAL A 114 -3.46 6.29 -13.83
N PHE A 115 -3.27 5.13 -14.43
CA PHE A 115 -2.21 4.19 -14.06
C PHE A 115 -0.81 4.82 -14.10
N ILE A 116 -0.49 5.61 -15.13
CA ILE A 116 0.81 6.30 -15.22
C ILE A 116 0.95 7.36 -14.11
N THR A 117 -0.09 8.14 -13.86
CA THR A 117 -0.02 9.30 -12.96
C THR A 117 -0.09 8.90 -11.49
N THR A 118 -0.85 7.85 -11.19
CA THR A 118 -1.09 7.43 -9.80
C THR A 118 -0.26 6.21 -9.48
N VAL A 119 -0.45 5.07 -10.14
CA VAL A 119 0.21 3.79 -9.79
C VAL A 119 1.71 3.84 -10.09
N LEU A 120 2.10 4.16 -11.32
CA LEU A 120 3.51 4.14 -11.73
C LEU A 120 4.32 5.20 -10.96
N ASN A 121 3.83 6.43 -10.91
CA ASN A 121 4.51 7.54 -10.24
C ASN A 121 4.68 7.30 -8.72
N THR A 122 3.63 6.84 -8.03
CA THR A 122 3.73 6.54 -6.59
C THR A 122 4.58 5.31 -6.32
N THR A 123 4.57 4.31 -7.21
CA THR A 123 5.47 3.15 -7.12
C THR A 123 6.93 3.63 -7.19
N ILE A 124 7.28 4.40 -8.22
CA ILE A 124 8.64 4.97 -8.36
C ILE A 124 9.00 5.78 -7.11
N THR A 125 8.09 6.63 -6.63
CA THR A 125 8.31 7.46 -5.43
C THR A 125 8.57 6.60 -4.20
N SER A 126 7.79 5.54 -3.97
CA SER A 126 7.97 4.63 -2.84
C SER A 126 9.33 3.92 -2.88
N PHE A 127 9.73 3.44 -4.06
CA PHE A 127 11.05 2.86 -4.27
C PHE A 127 12.19 3.86 -4.01
N VAL A 128 12.07 5.10 -4.51
CA VAL A 128 13.05 6.16 -4.26
C VAL A 128 13.15 6.49 -2.77
N VAL A 129 12.02 6.61 -2.06
CA VAL A 129 12.01 6.87 -0.62
C VAL A 129 12.66 5.74 0.16
N ALA A 130 12.40 4.47 -0.18
CA ALA A 130 13.07 3.34 0.44
C ALA A 130 14.58 3.33 0.18
N ILE A 131 15.02 3.67 -1.04
CA ILE A 131 16.46 3.79 -1.35
C ILE A 131 17.09 4.92 -0.54
N ILE A 132 16.48 6.10 -0.49
CA ILE A 132 16.99 7.25 0.28
C ILE A 132 17.13 6.90 1.75
N LEU A 133 16.12 6.27 2.36
CA LEU A 133 16.14 5.90 3.77
C LEU A 133 17.10 4.71 4.06
N THR A 134 17.39 3.88 3.05
CA THR A 134 18.40 2.82 3.17
C THR A 134 19.83 3.40 3.10
N VAL A 135 20.08 4.37 2.23
CA VAL A 135 21.40 4.99 2.03
C VAL A 135 21.70 6.07 3.08
N LEU A 136 20.70 6.80 3.54
CA LEU A 136 20.80 7.88 4.53
C LEU A 136 19.97 7.57 5.78
N PRO A 137 20.40 6.61 6.63
CA PRO A 137 19.67 6.25 7.85
C PRO A 137 19.64 7.38 8.89
N PHE A 138 20.41 8.47 8.73
CA PHE A 138 20.33 9.67 9.56
C PHE A 138 19.03 10.47 9.34
N LEU A 139 18.37 10.30 8.19
CA LEU A 139 17.12 11.00 7.85
C LEU A 139 15.86 10.24 8.30
N ALA A 140 16.06 9.05 8.88
CA ALA A 140 15.04 8.12 9.35
C ALA A 140 14.62 8.42 10.79
#